data_AF-A0A2D7WAB0-F1
#
_entry.id   AF-A0A2D7WAB0-F1
#
_cell.length_a   1.000
_cell.length_b   1.000
_cell.length_c   1.000
_cell.angle_alpha   90.00
_cell.angle_beta   90.00
_cell.angle_gamma   90.00
#
_symmetry.space_group_name_H-M   'P 1'
#
loop_
_entity.id
_entity.type
_entity.pdbx_description
1 polymer ?
#
loop_
_entity_poly.entity_id
_entity_poly.type
_entity_poly.pdbx_seq_one_letter_code
_entity_poly.pdbx_strand_id
1 'polypeptide(L)'
;MKLAKKDVERKHENLEWAEHNARQSILYDFTDQENWRCLAKVKVERIDKDGIESLLMDLFQVLGRDPDLLVQIKEADLIESGQELLEAIFLNDPLDADVWFEEMSDDEITTFASRCRTLNFTDQRANIIFGRRIERLLKAGKEDLFISLVPHLLAHRPQNHELWLQLGRLHERRKEIAQSWLCYDHVQVLLPHTLERDRFLSRMKGKMDGDDFKPWSAPTVSDRKSFLEKMQKLARVPSAIDAKSELDSPNEVLSDEEKIVILVEDEKYSEAFFMARSLAANGEQWALEWVEKIRELIA
;
A
#
# COMPACT_ATOMS: atom_id res chain seq x y z
N MET A 1 29.12 -9.32 14.65
CA MET A 1 29.23 -10.80 14.84
C MET A 1 30.66 -11.32 14.95
N LYS A 2 31.54 -11.18 13.94
CA LYS A 2 32.92 -11.74 14.02
C LYS A 2 33.74 -11.20 15.20
N LEU A 3 33.56 -9.91 15.54
CA LEU A 3 34.23 -9.27 16.70
C LEU A 3 33.74 -9.84 18.04
N ALA A 4 32.43 -9.97 18.24
CA ALA A 4 31.85 -10.58 19.44
C ALA A 4 32.30 -12.03 19.69
N LYS A 5 32.65 -12.78 18.63
CA LYS A 5 33.20 -14.14 18.74
C LYS A 5 34.71 -14.16 19.05
N LYS A 6 35.44 -13.09 18.71
CA LYS A 6 36.89 -12.98 18.91
C LYS A 6 37.26 -12.33 20.23
N ASP A 7 36.46 -11.37 20.69
CA ASP A 7 36.66 -10.64 21.94
C ASP A 7 35.50 -10.94 22.88
N VAL A 8 35.72 -11.92 23.76
CA VAL A 8 34.70 -12.43 24.70
C VAL A 8 34.42 -11.42 25.82
N GLU A 9 35.43 -10.66 26.25
CA GLU A 9 35.30 -9.64 27.29
C GLU A 9 34.36 -8.52 26.86
N ARG A 10 34.40 -8.13 25.57
CA ARG A 10 33.49 -7.13 24.99
C ARG A 10 32.33 -7.75 24.21
N LYS A 11 32.01 -9.03 24.44
CA LYS A 11 30.97 -9.73 23.67
C LYS A 11 29.64 -8.98 23.69
N HIS A 12 29.23 -8.49 24.86
CA HIS A 12 27.97 -7.77 25.02
C HIS A 12 27.92 -6.49 24.19
N GLU A 13 28.87 -5.57 24.38
CA GLU A 13 28.98 -4.32 23.62
C GLU A 13 29.04 -4.57 22.10
N ASN A 14 29.80 -5.59 21.68
CA ASN A 14 29.93 -5.95 20.27
C ASN A 14 28.62 -6.51 19.68
N LEU A 15 27.79 -7.19 20.48
CA LEU A 15 26.48 -7.67 20.05
C LEU A 15 25.46 -6.52 20.00
N GLU A 16 25.50 -5.59 20.94
CA GLU A 16 24.66 -4.38 20.92
C GLU A 16 24.94 -3.53 19.68
N TRP A 17 26.22 -3.29 19.39
CA TRP A 17 26.62 -2.60 18.19
C TRP A 17 26.18 -3.35 16.92
N ALA A 18 26.34 -4.68 16.88
CA ALA A 18 25.89 -5.48 15.75
C ALA A 18 24.38 -5.40 15.54
N GLU A 19 23.59 -5.41 16.61
CA GLU A 19 22.14 -5.28 16.54
C GLU A 19 21.73 -3.92 15.98
N HIS A 20 22.34 -2.84 16.48
CA HIS A 20 22.05 -1.49 16.02
C HIS A 20 22.29 -1.38 14.50
N ASN A 21 23.43 -1.87 14.01
CA ASN A 21 23.74 -1.86 12.58
C ASN A 21 22.77 -2.73 11.76
N ALA A 22 22.39 -3.91 12.26
CA ALA A 22 21.44 -4.78 11.58
C ALA A 22 20.05 -4.12 11.46
N ARG A 23 19.58 -3.45 12.52
CA ARG A 23 18.34 -2.65 12.47
C ARG A 23 18.42 -1.51 11.45
N GLN A 24 19.53 -0.77 11.43
CA GLN A 24 19.74 0.29 10.44
C GLN A 24 19.77 -0.25 9.00
N SER A 25 20.31 -1.45 8.80
CA SER A 25 20.35 -2.09 7.48
C SER A 25 18.94 -2.43 6.98
N ILE A 26 18.06 -2.96 7.85
CA ILE A 26 16.64 -3.19 7.51
C ILE A 26 15.92 -1.86 7.24
N LEU A 27 16.15 -0.82 8.04
CA LEU A 27 15.54 0.49 7.79
C LEU A 27 15.95 1.07 6.44
N TYR A 28 17.19 0.86 6.02
CA TYR A 28 17.70 1.30 4.73
C TYR A 28 17.15 0.46 3.58
N ASP A 29 17.19 -0.87 3.72
CA ASP A 29 16.66 -1.80 2.73
C ASP A 29 16.02 -3.01 3.40
N PHE A 30 14.72 -2.91 3.64
CA PHE A 30 13.93 -4.00 4.20
C PHE A 30 13.57 -5.05 3.14
N THR A 31 13.89 -4.83 1.86
CA THR A 31 13.60 -5.78 0.78
C THR A 31 14.68 -6.83 0.62
N ASP A 32 15.88 -6.57 1.15
CA ASP A 32 16.96 -7.55 1.26
C ASP A 32 16.76 -8.48 2.48
N GLN A 33 16.52 -9.76 2.19
CA GLN A 33 16.34 -10.80 3.21
C GLN A 33 17.58 -10.98 4.10
N GLU A 34 18.79 -10.71 3.60
CA GLU A 34 20.02 -10.85 4.39
C GLU A 34 20.04 -9.89 5.58
N ASN A 35 19.41 -8.71 5.45
CA ASN A 35 19.30 -7.76 6.55
C ASN A 35 18.46 -8.32 7.70
N TRP A 36 17.36 -9.02 7.39
CA TRP A 36 16.52 -9.72 8.37
C TRP A 36 17.26 -10.91 9.00
N ARG A 37 17.93 -11.74 8.18
CA ARG A 37 18.75 -12.87 8.65
C ARG A 37 19.84 -12.42 9.61
N CYS A 38 20.51 -11.31 9.27
CA CYS A 38 21.54 -10.73 10.12
C CYS A 38 20.99 -10.34 11.49
N LEU A 39 19.85 -9.65 11.53
CA LEU A 39 19.22 -9.25 12.79
C LEU A 39 18.76 -10.46 13.61
N ALA A 40 18.09 -11.44 13.00
CA ALA A 40 17.67 -12.68 13.68
C ALA A 40 18.87 -13.41 14.31
N LYS A 41 19.98 -13.48 13.58
CA LYS A 41 21.22 -14.08 14.08
C LYS A 41 21.80 -13.36 15.29
N VAL A 42 21.78 -12.03 15.27
CA VAL A 42 22.22 -11.23 16.43
C VAL A 42 21.30 -11.49 17.63
N LYS A 43 19.99 -11.54 17.42
CA LYS A 43 18.99 -11.75 18.48
C LYS A 43 19.11 -13.12 19.15
N VAL A 44 19.30 -14.19 18.37
CA VAL A 44 19.57 -15.54 18.92
C VAL A 44 20.84 -15.55 19.77
N GLU A 45 21.93 -14.93 19.30
CA GLU A 45 23.20 -14.90 20.03
C GLU A 45 23.15 -14.04 21.32
N ARG A 46 22.16 -13.14 21.41
CA ARG A 46 21.81 -12.38 22.61
C ARG A 46 20.82 -13.09 23.52
N ILE A 47 20.25 -14.23 23.09
CA ILE A 47 19.15 -14.93 23.78
C ILE A 47 17.94 -13.98 23.97
N ASP A 48 17.70 -13.12 22.97
CA ASP A 48 16.64 -12.11 23.01
C ASP A 48 15.37 -12.66 22.33
N LYS A 49 14.58 -13.43 23.09
CA LYS A 49 13.35 -14.08 22.60
C LYS A 49 12.35 -13.04 22.08
N ASP A 50 12.07 -12.01 22.90
CA ASP A 50 11.12 -10.94 22.58
C ASP A 50 11.56 -10.16 21.33
N GLY A 51 12.87 -10.00 21.13
CA GLY A 51 13.44 -9.38 19.94
C GLY A 51 13.27 -10.22 18.67
N ILE A 52 13.33 -11.56 18.75
CA ILE A 52 13.01 -12.44 17.61
C ILE A 52 11.52 -12.43 17.33
N GLU A 53 10.68 -12.49 18.36
CA GLU A 53 9.24 -12.35 18.23
C GLU A 53 8.88 -11.06 17.49
N SER A 54 9.38 -9.93 17.97
CA SER A 54 9.15 -8.62 17.36
C SER A 54 9.62 -8.57 15.91
N LEU A 55 10.76 -9.21 15.59
CA LEU A 55 11.28 -9.27 14.23
C LEU A 55 10.35 -10.05 13.28
N LEU A 56 9.88 -11.22 13.72
CA LEU A 56 8.98 -12.05 12.93
C LEU A 56 7.61 -11.37 12.75
N MET A 57 7.11 -10.71 13.79
CA MET A 57 5.87 -9.94 13.71
C MET A 57 5.99 -8.78 12.71
N ASP A 58 7.10 -8.05 12.75
CA ASP A 58 7.37 -6.96 11.83
C ASP A 58 7.42 -7.48 10.37
N LEU A 59 8.12 -8.59 10.14
CA LEU A 59 8.16 -9.21 8.81
C LEU A 59 6.78 -9.67 8.33
N PHE A 60 5.97 -10.27 9.21
CA PHE A 60 4.61 -10.67 8.86
C PHE A 60 3.71 -9.48 8.54
N GLN A 61 3.87 -8.35 9.24
CA GLN A 61 3.18 -7.12 8.89
C GLN A 61 3.60 -6.62 7.49
N VAL A 62 4.91 -6.64 7.19
CA VAL A 62 5.43 -6.29 5.85
C VAL A 62 4.90 -7.21 4.75
N LEU A 63 4.78 -8.52 5.03
CA LEU A 63 4.27 -9.51 4.09
C LEU A 63 2.73 -9.59 4.02
N GLY A 64 2.04 -8.85 4.90
CA GLY A 64 0.58 -8.87 5.00
C GLY A 64 0.02 -10.24 5.37
N ARG A 65 0.68 -10.92 6.31
CA ARG A 65 0.30 -12.25 6.82
C ARG A 65 -0.75 -12.15 7.92
N ASP A 66 -1.47 -13.25 8.13
CA ASP A 66 -2.60 -13.34 9.04
C ASP A 66 -2.19 -13.11 10.51
N PRO A 67 -2.90 -12.26 11.27
CA PRO A 67 -2.70 -12.10 12.70
C PRO A 67 -2.70 -13.41 13.51
N ASP A 68 -3.44 -14.44 13.08
CA ASP A 68 -3.50 -15.72 13.78
C ASP A 68 -2.15 -16.48 13.71
N LEU A 69 -1.37 -16.28 12.64
CA LEU A 69 0.01 -16.79 12.56
C LEU A 69 0.94 -16.11 13.57
N LEU A 70 0.65 -14.85 13.97
CA LEU A 70 1.40 -14.16 15.01
C LEU A 70 1.17 -14.77 16.39
N VAL A 71 -0.04 -15.31 16.66
CA VAL A 71 -0.37 -15.95 17.94
C VAL A 71 0.43 -17.24 18.11
N GLN A 72 0.54 -18.04 17.06
CA GLN A 72 1.31 -19.30 17.09
C GLN A 72 2.80 -19.08 17.37
N ILE A 73 3.37 -17.96 16.89
CA ILE A 73 4.77 -17.58 17.16
C ILE A 73 5.02 -17.38 18.66
N LYS A 74 4.06 -16.83 19.40
CA LYS A 74 4.22 -16.55 20.83
C LYS A 74 4.40 -17.81 21.68
N GLU A 75 3.79 -18.90 21.23
CA GLU A 75 3.81 -20.18 21.93
C GLU A 75 5.08 -21.00 21.64
N ALA A 76 5.85 -20.64 20.60
CA ALA A 76 7.05 -21.35 20.19
C ALA A 76 8.31 -20.97 21.01
N ASP A 77 9.30 -21.88 21.03
CA ASP A 77 10.65 -21.54 21.47
C ASP A 77 11.43 -20.89 20.32
N LEU A 78 11.38 -19.56 20.27
CA LEU A 78 11.98 -18.76 19.21
C LEU A 78 13.51 -18.67 19.31
N ILE A 79 14.13 -19.03 20.44
CA ILE A 79 15.59 -19.07 20.52
C ILE A 79 16.12 -20.24 19.69
N GLU A 80 15.45 -21.40 19.77
CA GLU A 80 15.84 -22.59 19.02
C GLU A 80 15.33 -22.56 17.57
N SER A 81 14.07 -22.17 17.37
CA SER A 81 13.39 -22.29 16.07
C SER A 81 13.26 -21.00 15.27
N GLY A 82 13.55 -19.83 15.86
CA GLY A 82 13.23 -18.54 15.24
C GLY A 82 13.93 -18.27 13.91
N GLN A 83 15.19 -18.71 13.75
CA GLN A 83 15.89 -18.62 12.47
C GLN A 83 15.30 -19.56 11.42
N GLU A 84 14.94 -20.79 11.81
CA GLU A 84 14.34 -21.76 10.90
C GLU A 84 12.97 -21.30 10.42
N LEU A 85 12.16 -20.72 11.32
CA LEU A 85 10.90 -20.08 10.99
C LEU A 85 11.10 -18.93 9.99
N LEU A 86 12.10 -18.06 10.22
CA LEU A 86 12.43 -16.98 9.30
C LEU A 86 12.78 -17.50 7.89
N GLU A 87 13.63 -18.53 7.80
CA GLU A 87 13.98 -19.12 6.51
C GLU A 87 12.78 -19.79 5.84
N ALA A 88 11.92 -20.48 6.61
CA ALA A 88 10.70 -21.05 6.08
C ALA A 88 9.75 -19.96 5.53
N ILE A 89 9.68 -18.80 6.17
CA ILE A 89 8.90 -17.66 5.66
C ILE A 89 9.49 -17.20 4.32
N PHE A 90 10.80 -17.00 4.23
CA PHE A 90 11.44 -16.55 3.00
C PHE A 90 11.37 -17.53 1.85
N LEU A 91 11.38 -18.83 2.14
CA LEU A 91 11.19 -19.88 1.14
C LEU A 91 9.77 -19.90 0.57
N ASN A 92 8.76 -19.57 1.39
CA ASN A 92 7.35 -19.59 0.96
C ASN A 92 6.83 -18.23 0.48
N ASP A 93 7.49 -17.13 0.86
CA ASP A 93 7.07 -15.76 0.54
C ASP A 93 8.29 -14.83 0.38
N PRO A 94 9.10 -15.01 -0.68
CA PRO A 94 10.30 -14.22 -0.89
C PRO A 94 10.01 -12.71 -0.95
N LEU A 95 10.88 -11.88 -0.38
CA LEU A 95 10.70 -10.41 -0.42
C LEU A 95 10.98 -9.85 -1.82
N ASP A 96 11.88 -10.48 -2.56
CA ASP A 96 12.14 -10.17 -3.97
C ASP A 96 10.94 -10.59 -4.83
N ALA A 97 10.44 -9.66 -5.65
CA ALA A 97 9.24 -9.88 -6.46
C ALA A 97 9.47 -10.80 -7.66
N ASP A 98 10.69 -10.85 -8.20
CA ASP A 98 11.06 -11.74 -9.29
C ASP A 98 11.17 -13.18 -8.79
N VAL A 99 11.90 -13.39 -7.68
CA VAL A 99 12.00 -14.70 -7.02
C VAL A 99 10.62 -15.19 -6.59
N TRP A 100 9.84 -14.31 -5.95
CA TRP A 100 8.45 -14.62 -5.59
C TRP A 100 7.66 -15.08 -6.81
N PHE A 101 7.69 -14.34 -7.93
CA PHE A 101 6.87 -14.71 -9.09
C PHE A 101 7.29 -16.03 -9.74
N GLU A 102 8.57 -16.36 -9.75
CA GLU A 102 9.09 -17.60 -10.35
C GLU A 102 8.63 -18.86 -9.61
N GLU A 103 8.41 -18.76 -8.29
CA GLU A 103 8.01 -19.88 -7.44
C GLU A 103 6.48 -20.05 -7.34
N MET A 104 5.71 -19.05 -7.79
CA MET A 104 4.25 -19.04 -7.60
C MET A 104 3.49 -19.83 -8.67
N SER A 105 2.65 -20.72 -8.20
CA SER A 105 1.55 -21.33 -8.96
C SER A 105 0.39 -20.35 -9.17
N ASP A 106 -0.53 -20.69 -10.09
CA ASP A 106 -1.73 -19.88 -10.30
C ASP A 106 -2.61 -19.80 -9.04
N ASP A 107 -2.71 -20.88 -8.26
CA ASP A 107 -3.46 -20.92 -7.00
C ASP A 107 -2.85 -19.97 -5.96
N GLU A 108 -1.52 -19.92 -5.85
CA GLU A 108 -0.85 -18.99 -4.93
C GLU A 108 -1.01 -17.53 -5.37
N ILE A 109 -1.06 -17.27 -6.68
CA ILE A 109 -1.39 -15.94 -7.20
C ILE A 109 -2.83 -15.56 -6.85
N THR A 110 -3.78 -16.49 -6.84
CA THR A 110 -5.15 -16.19 -6.37
C THR A 110 -5.18 -15.89 -4.87
N THR A 111 -4.41 -16.64 -4.07
CA THR A 111 -4.25 -16.37 -2.64
C THR A 111 -3.65 -15.00 -2.40
N PHE A 112 -2.57 -14.64 -3.11
CA PHE A 112 -1.96 -13.32 -3.07
C PHE A 112 -2.97 -12.21 -3.43
N ALA A 113 -3.75 -12.41 -4.49
CA ALA A 113 -4.77 -11.46 -4.90
C ALA A 113 -5.86 -11.29 -3.84
N SER A 114 -6.25 -12.37 -3.15
CA SER A 114 -7.20 -12.30 -2.03
C SER A 114 -6.63 -11.48 -0.87
N ARG A 115 -5.37 -11.74 -0.46
CA ARG A 115 -4.70 -10.97 0.60
C ARG A 115 -4.61 -9.49 0.24
N CYS A 116 -4.22 -9.17 -1.00
CA CYS A 116 -4.10 -7.79 -1.45
C CYS A 116 -5.43 -7.02 -1.36
N ARG A 117 -6.58 -7.69 -1.47
CA ARG A 117 -7.89 -7.02 -1.39
C ARG A 117 -8.31 -6.66 0.03
N THR A 118 -7.79 -7.39 1.03
CA THR A 118 -8.16 -7.24 2.44
C THR A 118 -7.08 -6.57 3.27
N LEU A 119 -5.85 -6.53 2.78
CA LEU A 119 -4.72 -6.00 3.52
C LEU A 119 -4.81 -4.48 3.66
N ASN A 120 -4.50 -3.99 4.86
CA ASN A 120 -4.29 -2.57 5.11
C ASN A 120 -2.86 -2.16 4.68
N PHE A 121 -2.77 -1.25 3.71
CA PHE A 121 -1.50 -0.75 3.18
C PHE A 121 -1.02 0.57 3.81
N THR A 122 -1.46 0.91 5.03
CA THR A 122 -0.88 2.04 5.79
C THR A 122 0.62 1.86 6.02
N ASP A 123 1.10 0.62 6.23
CA ASP A 123 2.55 0.36 6.26
C ASP A 123 3.14 0.50 4.84
N GLN A 124 4.04 1.46 4.70
CA GLN A 124 4.79 1.73 3.47
C GLN A 124 5.46 0.49 2.90
N ARG A 125 6.06 -0.31 3.76
CA ARG A 125 6.88 -1.46 3.38
C ARG A 125 6.02 -2.52 2.73
N ALA A 126 4.84 -2.80 3.30
CA ALA A 126 3.85 -3.69 2.72
C ALA A 126 3.36 -3.17 1.36
N ASN A 127 3.07 -1.87 1.25
CA ASN A 127 2.65 -1.26 -0.01
C ASN A 127 3.71 -1.43 -1.11
N ILE A 128 5.00 -1.22 -0.79
CA ILE A 128 6.11 -1.38 -1.73
C ILE A 128 6.26 -2.84 -2.17
N ILE A 129 6.23 -3.80 -1.26
CA ILE A 129 6.38 -5.24 -1.59
C ILE A 129 5.24 -5.68 -2.51
N PHE A 130 3.99 -5.39 -2.14
CA PHE A 130 2.85 -5.76 -2.96
C PHE A 130 2.82 -5.01 -4.29
N GLY A 131 3.23 -3.73 -4.31
CA GLY A 131 3.40 -2.94 -5.52
C GLY A 131 4.35 -3.59 -6.51
N ARG A 132 5.57 -3.94 -6.07
CA ARG A 132 6.56 -4.62 -6.92
C ARG A 132 6.06 -5.96 -7.45
N ARG A 133 5.36 -6.75 -6.61
CA ARG A 133 4.75 -8.03 -7.03
C ARG A 133 3.65 -7.83 -8.06
N ILE A 134 2.78 -6.83 -7.88
CA ILE A 134 1.73 -6.49 -8.83
C ILE A 134 2.31 -5.99 -10.15
N GLU A 135 3.36 -5.17 -10.12
CA GLU A 135 4.10 -4.78 -11.32
C GLU A 135 4.71 -6.00 -12.03
N ARG A 136 5.20 -6.98 -11.26
CA ARG A 136 5.74 -8.23 -11.83
C ARG A 136 4.65 -9.06 -12.51
N LEU A 137 3.44 -9.12 -11.95
CA LEU A 137 2.26 -9.73 -12.58
C LEU A 137 1.91 -9.03 -13.89
N LEU A 138 2.00 -7.69 -13.94
CA LEU A 138 1.79 -6.94 -15.17
C LEU A 138 2.82 -7.27 -16.25
N LYS A 139 4.11 -7.34 -15.89
CA LYS A 139 5.20 -7.76 -16.81
C LYS A 139 4.98 -9.17 -17.34
N ALA A 140 4.34 -10.04 -16.55
CA ALA A 140 3.96 -11.39 -16.97
C ALA A 140 2.67 -11.44 -17.83
N GLY A 141 2.08 -10.30 -18.18
CA GLY A 141 0.87 -10.22 -19.00
C GLY A 141 -0.44 -10.43 -18.24
N LYS A 142 -0.42 -10.53 -16.90
CA LYS A 142 -1.63 -10.66 -16.06
C LYS A 142 -2.29 -9.29 -15.83
N GLU A 143 -2.62 -8.58 -16.92
CA GLU A 143 -3.15 -7.21 -16.88
C GLU A 143 -4.46 -7.08 -16.11
N ASP A 144 -5.37 -8.07 -16.21
CA ASP A 144 -6.66 -8.04 -15.49
C ASP A 144 -6.47 -8.04 -13.98
N LEU A 145 -5.53 -8.86 -13.49
CA LEU A 145 -5.20 -8.90 -12.07
C LEU A 145 -4.61 -7.56 -11.64
N PHE A 146 -3.68 -7.00 -12.40
CA PHE A 146 -3.10 -5.69 -12.11
C PHE A 146 -4.19 -4.62 -11.95
N ILE A 147 -5.09 -4.48 -12.92
CA ILE A 147 -6.17 -3.48 -12.87
C ILE A 147 -7.11 -3.71 -11.68
N SER A 148 -7.34 -4.98 -11.30
CA SER A 148 -8.16 -5.29 -10.14
C SER A 148 -7.50 -4.97 -8.79
N LEU A 149 -6.16 -5.09 -8.69
CA LEU A 149 -5.43 -5.01 -7.42
C LEU A 149 -4.85 -3.63 -7.14
N VAL A 150 -4.36 -2.92 -8.17
CA VAL A 150 -3.73 -1.60 -8.02
C VAL A 150 -4.61 -0.56 -7.31
N PRO A 151 -5.95 -0.51 -7.49
CA PRO A 151 -6.81 0.40 -6.74
C PRO A 151 -6.69 0.24 -5.22
N HIS A 152 -6.40 -0.97 -4.72
CA HIS A 152 -6.20 -1.21 -3.29
C HIS A 152 -4.91 -0.53 -2.79
N LEU A 153 -3.82 -0.57 -3.56
CA LEU A 153 -2.59 0.14 -3.22
C LEU A 153 -2.76 1.66 -3.28
N LEU A 154 -3.40 2.14 -4.35
CA LEU A 154 -3.61 3.57 -4.61
C LEU A 154 -4.59 4.21 -3.62
N ALA A 155 -5.51 3.43 -3.05
CA ALA A 155 -6.41 3.92 -2.02
C ALA A 155 -5.67 4.32 -0.74
N HIS A 156 -4.63 3.58 -0.36
CA HIS A 156 -3.80 3.94 0.79
C HIS A 156 -2.67 4.91 0.42
N ARG A 157 -2.27 4.98 -0.86
CA ARG A 157 -1.21 5.86 -1.39
C ARG A 157 -1.71 6.72 -2.56
N PRO A 158 -2.63 7.67 -2.33
CA PRO A 158 -3.20 8.49 -3.41
C PRO A 158 -2.13 9.28 -4.16
N GLN A 159 -1.03 9.68 -3.52
CA GLN A 159 0.02 10.50 -4.15
C GLN A 159 0.90 9.79 -5.18
N ASN A 160 0.79 8.46 -5.33
CA ASN A 160 1.62 7.70 -6.27
C ASN A 160 1.18 7.95 -7.73
N HIS A 161 1.60 9.10 -8.26
CA HIS A 161 1.24 9.56 -9.60
C HIS A 161 1.75 8.64 -10.71
N GLU A 162 2.89 7.96 -10.51
CA GLU A 162 3.44 7.02 -11.50
C GLU A 162 2.52 5.80 -11.68
N LEU A 163 2.06 5.22 -10.56
CA LEU A 163 1.15 4.08 -10.58
C LEU A 163 -0.23 4.48 -11.14
N TRP A 164 -0.72 5.69 -10.83
CA TRP A 164 -1.92 6.25 -11.45
C TRP A 164 -1.78 6.43 -12.97
N LEU A 165 -0.63 6.93 -13.44
CA LEU A 165 -0.34 7.06 -14.87
C LEU A 165 -0.29 5.69 -15.57
N GLN A 166 0.33 4.69 -14.93
CA GLN A 166 0.39 3.33 -15.46
C GLN A 166 -1.02 2.72 -15.57
N LEU A 167 -1.85 2.85 -14.54
CA LEU A 167 -3.24 2.41 -14.54
C LEU A 167 -4.07 3.14 -15.61
N GLY A 168 -3.91 4.46 -15.73
CA GLY A 168 -4.60 5.26 -16.75
C GLY A 168 -4.25 4.86 -18.18
N ARG A 169 -2.96 4.57 -18.45
CA ARG A 169 -2.48 4.07 -19.76
C ARG A 169 -3.02 2.68 -20.08
N LEU A 170 -3.16 1.82 -19.07
CA LEU A 170 -3.77 0.49 -19.22
C LEU A 170 -5.25 0.59 -19.62
N HIS A 171 -6.02 1.41 -18.89
CA HIS A 171 -7.42 1.68 -19.26
C HIS A 171 -7.54 2.28 -20.67
N GLU A 172 -6.63 3.18 -21.06
CA GLU A 172 -6.60 3.72 -22.43
C GLU A 172 -6.41 2.61 -23.48
N ARG A 173 -5.45 1.69 -23.28
CA ARG A 173 -5.21 0.57 -24.20
C ARG A 173 -6.44 -0.34 -24.33
N ARG A 174 -7.18 -0.53 -23.23
CA ARG A 174 -8.42 -1.32 -23.17
C ARG A 174 -9.65 -0.58 -23.70
N LYS A 175 -9.50 0.68 -24.14
CA LYS A 175 -10.60 1.56 -24.58
C LYS A 175 -11.60 1.89 -23.46
N GLU A 176 -11.18 1.79 -22.20
CA GLU A 176 -11.94 2.17 -21.01
C GLU A 176 -11.74 3.67 -20.74
N ILE A 177 -12.23 4.50 -21.67
CA ILE A 177 -11.89 5.92 -21.75
C ILE A 177 -12.27 6.70 -20.48
N ALA A 178 -13.41 6.39 -19.87
CA ALA A 178 -13.85 7.06 -18.65
C ALA A 178 -12.90 6.80 -17.47
N GLN A 179 -12.47 5.55 -17.28
CA GLN A 179 -11.54 5.18 -16.21
C GLN A 179 -10.14 5.78 -16.44
N SER A 180 -9.69 5.77 -17.69
CA SER A 180 -8.43 6.43 -18.08
C SER A 180 -8.45 7.94 -17.78
N TRP A 181 -9.55 8.63 -18.12
CA TRP A 181 -9.73 10.05 -17.79
C TRP A 181 -9.68 10.30 -16.28
N LEU A 182 -10.37 9.49 -15.47
CA LEU A 182 -10.38 9.63 -14.01
C LEU A 182 -8.97 9.49 -13.40
N CYS A 183 -8.17 8.55 -13.92
CA CYS A 183 -6.77 8.40 -13.51
C CYS A 183 -5.94 9.64 -13.86
N TYR A 184 -6.04 10.14 -15.09
CA TYR A 184 -5.30 11.34 -15.52
C TYR A 184 -5.76 12.62 -14.81
N ASP A 185 -7.06 12.75 -14.55
CA ASP A 185 -7.61 13.84 -13.76
C ASP A 185 -7.05 13.83 -12.33
N HIS A 186 -6.93 12.66 -11.73
CA HIS A 186 -6.30 12.53 -10.42
C HIS A 186 -4.82 12.92 -10.45
N VAL A 187 -4.07 12.48 -11.46
CA VAL A 187 -2.66 12.89 -11.65
C VAL A 187 -2.54 14.40 -11.80
N GLN A 188 -3.46 15.06 -12.52
CA GLN A 188 -3.46 16.52 -12.66
C GLN A 188 -3.64 17.24 -11.30
N VAL A 189 -4.47 16.69 -10.41
CA VAL A 189 -4.66 17.23 -9.06
C VAL A 189 -3.38 17.12 -8.23
N LEU A 190 -2.65 16.01 -8.36
CA LEU A 190 -1.38 15.80 -7.67
C LEU A 190 -0.25 16.65 -8.27
N LEU A 191 -0.22 16.76 -9.60
CA LEU A 191 0.82 17.43 -10.36
C LEU A 191 0.18 18.40 -11.37
N PRO A 192 -0.20 19.62 -10.92
CA PRO A 192 -0.90 20.60 -11.75
C PRO A 192 -0.17 21.02 -13.03
N HIS A 193 1.15 20.86 -13.08
CA HIS A 193 1.99 21.20 -14.23
C HIS A 193 2.11 20.08 -15.28
N THR A 194 1.60 18.88 -14.99
CA THR A 194 1.64 17.77 -15.97
C THR A 194 0.64 18.02 -17.09
N LEU A 195 0.99 17.56 -18.30
CA LEU A 195 0.15 17.70 -19.51
C LEU A 195 -0.48 16.36 -19.94
N GLU A 196 -0.39 15.31 -19.12
CA GLU A 196 -0.79 13.96 -19.52
C GLU A 196 -2.30 13.89 -19.82
N ARG A 197 -3.13 14.61 -19.07
CA ARG A 197 -4.57 14.73 -19.33
C ARG A 197 -4.85 15.44 -20.66
N ASP A 198 -4.15 16.53 -20.94
CA ASP A 198 -4.34 17.30 -22.18
C ASP A 198 -3.82 16.54 -23.41
N ARG A 199 -2.71 15.80 -23.25
CA ARG A 199 -2.19 14.87 -24.25
C ARG A 199 -3.19 13.75 -24.53
N PHE A 200 -3.81 13.18 -23.50
CA PHE A 200 -4.87 12.19 -23.66
C PHE A 200 -6.08 12.76 -24.41
N LEU A 201 -6.54 13.96 -24.04
CA LEU A 201 -7.61 14.66 -24.74
C LEU A 201 -7.29 14.88 -26.22
N SER A 202 -6.05 15.25 -26.53
CA SER A 202 -5.57 15.45 -27.91
C SER A 202 -5.57 14.13 -28.70
N ARG A 203 -5.10 13.02 -28.09
CA ARG A 203 -5.17 11.68 -28.71
C ARG A 203 -6.60 11.23 -28.97
N MET A 204 -7.51 11.53 -28.05
CA MET A 204 -8.93 11.23 -28.21
C MET A 204 -9.52 12.02 -29.38
N LYS A 205 -9.33 13.34 -29.42
CA LYS A 205 -9.82 14.20 -30.50
C LYS A 205 -9.24 13.81 -31.86
N GLY A 206 -7.93 13.52 -31.94
CA GLY A 206 -7.30 13.09 -33.19
C GLY A 206 -7.78 11.72 -33.69
N LYS A 207 -8.36 10.86 -32.84
CA LYS A 207 -9.04 9.62 -33.25
C LYS A 207 -10.48 9.84 -33.73
N MET A 208 -11.05 11.04 -33.52
CA MET A 208 -12.43 11.38 -33.92
C MET A 208 -12.55 11.96 -35.33
N ASP A 209 -11.44 12.30 -36.00
CA ASP A 209 -11.44 12.85 -37.36
C ASP A 209 -11.69 11.79 -38.47
N GLY A 210 -12.29 10.64 -38.11
CA GLY A 210 -12.71 9.58 -39.05
C GLY A 210 -14.23 9.44 -39.10
N ASP A 211 -14.77 9.15 -40.30
CA ASP A 211 -16.20 9.26 -40.66
C ASP A 211 -17.20 8.42 -39.83
N ASP A 212 -16.76 7.47 -38.99
CA ASP A 212 -17.63 6.51 -38.29
C ASP A 212 -17.62 6.61 -36.74
N PHE A 213 -17.07 7.68 -36.13
CA PHE A 213 -16.87 7.71 -34.67
C PHE A 213 -17.79 8.66 -33.89
N LYS A 214 -18.37 8.18 -32.77
CA LYS A 214 -19.15 9.00 -31.85
C LYS A 214 -18.26 10.05 -31.15
N PRO A 215 -18.71 11.31 -31.00
CA PRO A 215 -18.00 12.30 -30.19
C PRO A 215 -17.88 11.82 -28.75
N TRP A 216 -16.67 11.84 -28.20
CA TRP A 216 -16.47 11.50 -26.80
C TRP A 216 -17.05 12.59 -25.89
N SER A 217 -17.72 12.15 -24.83
CA SER A 217 -18.12 12.97 -23.70
C SER A 217 -17.24 12.68 -22.49
N ALA A 218 -16.77 13.73 -21.81
CA ALA A 218 -16.08 13.59 -20.54
C ALA A 218 -16.96 12.84 -19.51
N PRO A 219 -16.34 12.14 -18.53
CA PRO A 219 -17.08 11.54 -17.43
C PRO A 219 -17.97 12.57 -16.71
N THR A 220 -19.17 12.15 -16.32
CA THR A 220 -20.11 13.00 -15.60
C THR A 220 -19.61 13.32 -14.19
N VAL A 221 -20.24 14.30 -13.52
CA VAL A 221 -20.01 14.55 -12.09
C VAL A 221 -20.31 13.28 -11.27
N SER A 222 -21.37 12.55 -11.64
CA SER A 222 -21.74 11.29 -11.01
C SER A 222 -20.65 10.22 -11.14
N ASP A 223 -20.02 10.10 -12.31
CA ASP A 223 -18.96 9.12 -12.54
C ASP A 223 -17.73 9.44 -11.66
N ARG A 224 -17.33 10.71 -11.61
CA ARG A 224 -16.24 11.18 -10.73
C ARG A 224 -16.52 10.89 -9.26
N LYS A 225 -17.74 11.20 -8.80
CA LYS A 225 -18.18 10.92 -7.43
C LYS A 225 -18.11 9.43 -7.11
N SER A 226 -18.70 8.58 -7.95
CA SER A 226 -18.71 7.13 -7.73
C SER A 226 -17.29 6.53 -7.65
N PHE A 227 -16.37 7.04 -8.46
CA PHE A 227 -14.97 6.65 -8.44
C PHE A 227 -14.28 7.07 -7.13
N LEU A 228 -14.46 8.31 -6.70
CA LEU A 228 -13.87 8.82 -5.45
C LEU A 228 -14.43 8.12 -4.22
N GLU A 229 -15.74 7.86 -4.18
CA GLU A 229 -16.38 7.08 -3.12
C GLU A 229 -15.86 5.63 -3.09
N LYS A 230 -15.60 5.02 -4.26
CA LYS A 230 -14.97 3.70 -4.32
C LYS A 230 -13.57 3.74 -3.70
N MET A 231 -12.75 4.73 -4.07
CA MET A 231 -11.40 4.88 -3.52
C MET A 231 -11.42 5.18 -2.02
N GLN A 232 -12.36 6.00 -1.55
CA GLN A 232 -12.59 6.27 -0.12
C GLN A 232 -12.90 4.98 0.64
N LYS A 233 -13.83 4.15 0.13
CA LYS A 233 -14.18 2.86 0.75
C LYS A 233 -12.99 1.91 0.83
N LEU A 234 -12.14 1.90 -0.19
CA LEU A 234 -10.92 1.09 -0.20
C LEU A 234 -9.85 1.63 0.77
N ALA A 235 -9.80 2.94 0.97
CA ALA A 235 -8.85 3.58 1.88
C ALA A 235 -9.25 3.41 3.35
N ARG A 236 -10.52 3.09 3.61
CA ARG A 236 -11.07 2.94 4.96
C ARG A 236 -10.36 1.79 5.66
N VAL A 237 -9.62 2.14 6.71
CA VAL A 237 -9.06 1.19 7.66
C VAL A 237 -10.12 0.93 8.72
N PRO A 238 -10.55 -0.32 8.95
CA PRO A 238 -11.44 -0.63 10.07
C PRO A 238 -10.78 -0.17 11.37
N SER A 239 -11.38 0.80 12.04
CA SER A 239 -10.91 1.23 13.37
C SER A 239 -11.57 0.36 14.44
N ALA A 240 -10.91 0.13 15.57
CA ALA A 240 -11.55 -0.46 16.75
C ALA A 240 -12.75 0.37 17.25
N ILE A 241 -12.84 1.64 16.83
CA ILE A 241 -13.96 2.55 17.11
C ILE A 241 -15.18 2.23 16.23
N ASP A 242 -15.01 1.64 15.04
CA ASP A 242 -16.13 1.21 14.19
C ASP A 242 -16.95 0.08 14.84
N ALA A 243 -16.37 -0.67 15.78
CA ALA A 243 -17.09 -1.69 16.55
C ALA A 243 -17.88 -1.11 17.74
N LYS A 244 -17.62 0.16 18.13
CA LYS A 244 -18.34 0.84 19.23
C LYS A 244 -19.41 1.83 18.76
N SER A 245 -19.44 2.19 17.47
CA SER A 245 -20.43 3.13 16.94
C SER A 245 -21.81 2.53 16.68
N GLU A 246 -21.99 1.21 16.84
CA GLU A 246 -23.32 0.59 16.81
C GLU A 246 -24.07 0.67 18.16
N LEU A 247 -23.45 1.19 19.22
CA LEU A 247 -24.07 1.33 20.54
C LEU A 247 -23.84 2.74 21.12
N ASP A 248 -24.96 3.47 21.26
CA ASP A 248 -25.18 4.72 22.01
C ASP A 248 -24.74 6.07 21.41
N SER A 249 -25.65 6.72 20.66
CA SER A 249 -26.29 8.02 21.02
C SER A 249 -27.24 8.51 19.92
N PRO A 250 -28.36 9.21 20.23
CA PRO A 250 -29.30 9.71 19.23
C PRO A 250 -28.85 11.04 18.60
N ASN A 251 -28.68 11.04 17.28
CA ASN A 251 -28.79 12.18 16.35
C ASN A 251 -28.00 13.48 16.65
N GLU A 252 -26.70 13.47 16.38
CA GLU A 252 -26.05 14.61 15.72
C GLU A 252 -25.58 14.13 14.34
N VAL A 253 -26.21 14.63 13.28
CA VAL A 253 -25.74 14.38 11.92
C VAL A 253 -24.50 15.24 11.74
N LEU A 254 -23.32 14.65 11.93
CA LEU A 254 -22.04 15.31 11.66
C LEU A 254 -22.07 15.88 10.23
N SER A 255 -21.68 17.14 10.10
CA SER A 255 -21.44 17.78 8.83
C SER A 255 -20.27 17.11 8.09
N ASP A 256 -20.20 17.28 6.78
CA ASP A 256 -19.14 16.67 5.99
C ASP A 256 -17.76 17.27 6.29
N GLU A 257 -17.72 18.53 6.74
CA GLU A 257 -16.48 19.15 7.22
C GLU A 257 -16.01 18.53 8.54
N GLU A 258 -16.89 18.34 9.52
CA GLU A 258 -16.55 17.69 10.79
C GLU A 258 -16.03 16.26 10.59
N LYS A 259 -16.60 15.52 9.65
CA LYS A 259 -16.11 14.18 9.29
C LYS A 259 -14.68 14.22 8.74
N ILE A 260 -14.35 15.21 7.89
CA ILE A 260 -12.99 15.38 7.39
C ILE A 260 -12.03 15.71 8.54
N VAL A 261 -12.42 16.62 9.44
CA VAL A 261 -11.62 16.97 10.62
C VAL A 261 -11.30 15.73 11.46
N ILE A 262 -12.32 14.93 11.79
CA ILE A 262 -12.16 13.68 12.55
C ILE A 262 -11.21 12.71 11.85
N LEU A 263 -11.38 12.52 10.53
CA LEU A 263 -10.49 11.63 9.76
C LEU A 263 -9.03 12.12 9.75
N VAL A 264 -8.81 13.44 9.72
CA VAL A 264 -7.47 14.04 9.77
C VAL A 264 -6.86 13.90 11.17
N GLU A 265 -7.64 14.07 12.24
CA GLU A 265 -7.21 13.87 13.62
C GLU A 265 -6.88 12.40 13.91
N ASP A 266 -7.62 11.46 13.32
CA ASP A 266 -7.36 10.01 13.35
C ASP A 266 -6.18 9.56 12.48
N GLU A 267 -5.44 10.49 11.84
CA GLU A 267 -4.38 10.22 10.87
C GLU A 267 -4.82 9.38 9.65
N LYS A 268 -6.13 9.31 9.38
CA LYS A 268 -6.73 8.62 8.23
C LYS A 268 -6.73 9.50 6.98
N TYR A 269 -5.55 10.01 6.64
CA TYR A 269 -5.41 11.05 5.62
C TYR A 269 -5.90 10.62 4.24
N SER A 270 -5.65 9.37 3.82
CA SER A 270 -6.07 8.89 2.50
C SER A 270 -7.60 8.84 2.34
N GLU A 271 -8.31 8.42 3.39
CA GLU A 271 -9.78 8.44 3.41
C GLU A 271 -10.31 9.87 3.38
N ALA A 272 -9.75 10.75 4.22
CA ALA A 272 -10.08 12.18 4.26
C ALA A 272 -9.85 12.84 2.89
N PHE A 273 -8.75 12.51 2.22
CA PHE A 273 -8.38 13.05 0.91
C PHE A 273 -9.43 12.73 -0.15
N PHE A 274 -9.85 11.45 -0.26
CA PHE A 274 -10.88 11.06 -1.23
C PHE A 274 -12.25 11.67 -0.91
N MET A 275 -12.57 11.81 0.38
CA MET A 275 -13.80 12.48 0.81
C MET A 275 -13.82 13.96 0.41
N ALA A 276 -12.77 14.72 0.76
CA ALA A 276 -12.65 16.13 0.41
C ALA A 276 -12.68 16.34 -1.12
N ARG A 277 -12.00 15.49 -1.88
CA ARG A 277 -12.01 15.56 -3.35
C ARG A 277 -13.40 15.25 -3.94
N SER A 278 -14.17 14.34 -3.32
CA SER A 278 -15.53 14.01 -3.74
C SER A 278 -16.48 15.21 -3.56
N LEU A 279 -16.37 15.90 -2.42
CA LEU A 279 -17.15 17.11 -2.13
C LEU A 279 -16.76 18.26 -3.08
N ALA A 280 -15.47 18.46 -3.31
CA ALA A 280 -14.98 19.45 -4.27
C ALA A 280 -15.50 19.18 -5.69
N ALA A 281 -15.57 17.92 -6.12
CA ALA A 281 -16.13 17.54 -7.41
C ALA A 281 -17.64 17.82 -7.53
N ASN A 282 -18.36 17.91 -6.41
CA ASN A 282 -19.78 18.28 -6.34
C ASN A 282 -20.01 19.80 -6.34
N GLY A 283 -18.95 20.61 -6.32
CA GLY A 283 -19.02 22.08 -6.34
C GLY A 283 -18.82 22.74 -4.98
N GLU A 284 -18.48 21.99 -3.94
CA GLU A 284 -18.21 22.52 -2.61
C GLU A 284 -16.81 23.15 -2.54
N GLN A 285 -16.74 24.47 -2.69
CA GLN A 285 -15.47 25.19 -2.78
C GLN A 285 -14.62 25.09 -1.52
N TRP A 286 -15.24 25.04 -0.34
CA TRP A 286 -14.56 24.89 0.95
C TRP A 286 -13.76 23.58 1.02
N ALA A 287 -14.19 22.53 0.32
CA ALA A 287 -13.50 21.25 0.31
C ALA A 287 -12.16 21.28 -0.46
N LEU A 288 -11.96 22.27 -1.35
CA LEU A 288 -10.67 22.44 -2.04
C LEU A 288 -9.55 22.81 -1.06
N GLU A 289 -9.84 23.62 -0.05
CA GLU A 289 -8.87 23.99 0.99
C GLU A 289 -8.42 22.74 1.77
N TRP A 290 -9.36 21.83 2.06
CA TRP A 290 -9.06 20.55 2.69
C TRP A 290 -8.25 19.61 1.80
N VAL A 291 -8.54 19.54 0.49
CA VAL A 291 -7.74 18.73 -0.45
C VAL A 291 -6.27 19.17 -0.43
N GLU A 292 -6.02 20.47 -0.47
CA GLU A 292 -4.66 21.03 -0.45
C GLU A 292 -3.97 20.77 0.90
N LYS A 293 -4.66 21.05 2.02
CA LYS A 293 -4.15 20.80 3.37
C LYS A 293 -3.80 19.33 3.60
N ILE A 294 -4.67 18.41 3.21
CA ILE A 294 -4.43 16.96 3.35
C ILE A 294 -3.32 16.51 2.42
N ARG A 295 -3.20 17.10 1.22
CA ARG A 295 -2.10 16.78 0.30
C ARG A 295 -0.74 17.12 0.93
N GLU A 296 -0.62 18.24 1.64
CA GLU A 296 0.60 18.61 2.36
C GLU A 296 0.91 17.66 3.53
N LEU A 297 -0.11 17.11 4.19
CA LEU A 297 0.07 16.15 5.29
C LEU A 297 0.50 14.75 4.83
N ILE A 298 0.10 14.33 3.63
CA ILE A 298 0.47 13.00 3.09
C ILE A 298 1.87 13.03 2.40
N ALA A 299 2.39 14.22 2.07
CA ALA A 299 3.62 14.40 1.29
C ALA A 299 4.89 14.16 2.12
#